data_AF-A0A8X6FK07-F1
#
_entry.id   AF-A0A8X6FK07-F1
#
_cell.length_a   1.000
_cell.length_b   1.000
_cell.length_c   1.000
_cell.angle_alpha   90.00
_cell.angle_beta   90.00
_cell.angle_gamma   90.00
#
_symmetry.space_group_name_H-M   'P 1'
#
loop_
_entity.id
_entity.type
_entity.pdbx_description
1 polymer ?
#
loop_
_entity_poly.entity_id
_entity_poly.type
_entity_poly.pdbx_seq_one_letter_code
_entity_poly.pdbx_strand_id
1 'polypeptide(L)'
;MSLSQHKHQNLRAKLLRRINCEIKVEVSCHRCSDIKYTIMPPPTEKLQQLEHLEKELANAVHAASQAILELSKEKPSLKQAETFSSTFLKSLENVENGLSKNITYLTQVSTGQAHEGSSYASQKMMQMAWHRLKHSQSRLNELERLKNKHIQENNSLMGLSGIKTEPQDQ
;
A
#
# COMPACT_ATOMS: atom_id res chain seq x y z
N MET A 1 2.88 -44.27 -27.96
CA MET A 1 2.97 -42.81 -27.74
C MET A 1 2.17 -42.29 -26.52
N SER A 2 1.67 -43.14 -25.61
CA SER A 2 0.73 -42.72 -24.54
C SER A 2 1.36 -42.38 -23.17
N LEU A 3 2.57 -42.87 -22.88
CA LEU A 3 3.16 -42.76 -21.54
C LEU A 3 3.73 -41.36 -21.21
N SER A 4 4.14 -40.59 -22.24
CA SER A 4 4.68 -39.23 -22.08
C SER A 4 3.57 -38.20 -21.80
N GLN A 5 2.44 -38.30 -22.50
CA GLN A 5 1.28 -37.43 -22.31
C GLN A 5 0.65 -37.59 -20.91
N HIS A 6 0.62 -38.81 -20.38
CA HIS A 6 0.07 -39.08 -19.06
C HIS A 6 0.92 -38.51 -17.92
N LYS A 7 2.27 -38.54 -18.04
CA LYS A 7 3.18 -37.88 -17.09
C LYS A 7 2.99 -36.37 -17.08
N HIS A 8 2.78 -35.77 -18.25
CA HIS A 8 2.60 -34.32 -18.39
C HIS A 8 1.28 -33.81 -17.78
N GLN A 9 0.21 -34.60 -17.87
CA GLN A 9 -1.08 -34.30 -17.22
C GLN A 9 -1.00 -34.43 -15.69
N ASN A 10 -0.26 -35.44 -15.18
CA ASN A 10 -0.09 -35.66 -13.75
C ASN A 10 0.74 -34.53 -13.09
N LEU A 11 1.76 -34.02 -13.80
CA LEU A 11 2.56 -32.89 -13.35
C LEU A 11 1.74 -31.59 -13.32
N ARG A 12 0.89 -31.34 -14.33
CA ARG A 12 -0.07 -30.23 -14.34
C ARG A 12 -1.05 -30.30 -13.18
N ALA A 13 -1.59 -31.48 -12.89
CA ALA A 13 -2.51 -31.68 -11.77
C ALA A 13 -1.83 -31.46 -10.41
N LYS A 14 -0.57 -31.90 -10.25
CA LYS A 14 0.22 -31.62 -9.04
C LYS A 14 0.57 -30.14 -8.89
N LEU A 15 0.90 -29.45 -9.98
CA LEU A 15 1.19 -28.01 -9.95
C LEU A 15 -0.07 -27.20 -9.60
N LEU A 16 -1.21 -27.54 -10.20
CA LEU A 16 -2.51 -26.92 -9.88
C LEU A 16 -2.93 -27.18 -8.43
N ARG A 17 -2.69 -28.39 -7.90
CA ARG A 17 -2.93 -28.66 -6.47
C ARG A 17 -2.01 -27.86 -5.55
N ARG A 18 -0.73 -27.67 -5.91
CA ARG A 18 0.20 -26.83 -5.13
C ARG A 18 -0.22 -25.36 -5.12
N ILE A 19 -0.57 -24.81 -6.29
CA ILE A 19 -1.06 -23.42 -6.42
C ILE A 19 -2.37 -23.24 -5.65
N ASN A 20 -3.30 -24.20 -5.75
CA ASN A 20 -4.59 -24.12 -5.06
C ASN A 20 -4.44 -24.32 -3.54
N CYS A 21 -3.41 -25.04 -3.07
CA CYS A 21 -3.11 -25.16 -1.64
C CYS A 21 -2.48 -23.89 -1.08
N GLU A 22 -1.55 -23.25 -1.80
CA GLU A 22 -0.98 -21.94 -1.42
C GLU A 22 -2.07 -20.85 -1.35
N ILE A 23 -3.01 -20.83 -2.30
CA ILE A 23 -4.17 -19.92 -2.26
C ILE A 23 -5.10 -20.28 -1.09
N LYS A 24 -5.30 -21.56 -0.78
CA LYS A 24 -6.22 -21.97 0.30
C LYS A 24 -5.67 -21.74 1.71
N VAL A 25 -4.36 -21.62 1.88
CA VAL A 25 -3.73 -21.15 3.12
C VAL A 25 -4.04 -19.67 3.38
N GLU A 26 -4.15 -18.83 2.34
CA GLU A 26 -4.59 -17.43 2.48
C GLU A 26 -6.09 -17.30 2.82
N VAL A 27 -6.94 -18.26 2.43
CA VAL A 27 -8.39 -18.21 2.67
C VAL A 27 -8.79 -18.79 4.04
N SER A 28 -7.87 -19.46 4.74
CA SER A 28 -8.11 -19.99 6.09
C SER A 28 -7.93 -18.95 7.20
N CYS A 29 -8.15 -17.67 6.93
CA CYS A 29 -8.47 -16.67 7.94
C CYS A 29 -9.99 -16.38 7.92
N HIS A 30 -10.78 -17.40 8.23
CA HIS A 30 -12.26 -17.30 8.34
C HIS A 30 -12.75 -16.51 9.56
N ARG A 31 -11.88 -15.71 10.17
CA ARG A 31 -12.22 -14.81 11.29
C ARG A 31 -11.87 -13.35 10.99
N CYS A 32 -11.64 -13.01 9.73
CA CYS A 32 -11.47 -11.62 9.26
C CYS A 32 -12.67 -11.11 8.43
N SER A 33 -13.82 -11.78 8.48
CA SER A 33 -15.00 -11.38 7.70
C SER A 33 -15.77 -10.19 8.27
N ASP A 34 -15.45 -9.72 9.49
CA ASP A 34 -16.13 -8.59 10.14
C ASP A 34 -15.19 -7.50 10.66
N ILE A 35 -14.00 -7.36 10.07
CA ILE A 35 -13.22 -6.13 10.29
C ILE A 35 -13.78 -5.10 9.32
N LYS A 36 -14.83 -4.39 9.78
CA LYS A 36 -15.16 -3.06 9.25
C LYS A 36 -13.84 -2.32 9.08
N TYR A 37 -13.59 -1.86 7.85
CA TYR A 37 -12.44 -1.06 7.48
C TYR A 37 -12.31 0.17 8.39
N THR A 38 -11.69 0.01 9.56
CA THR A 38 -11.03 1.13 10.22
C THR A 38 -9.73 1.29 9.47
N ILE A 39 -9.83 2.06 8.39
CA ILE A 39 -8.71 2.59 7.64
C ILE A 39 -7.83 3.27 8.69
N MET A 40 -6.69 2.64 8.98
CA MET A 40 -5.61 3.31 9.70
C MET A 40 -5.31 4.58 8.90
N PRO A 41 -5.33 5.76 9.53
CA PRO A 41 -5.00 7.00 8.84
C PRO A 41 -3.60 6.81 8.24
N PRO A 42 -3.42 6.99 6.91
CA PRO A 42 -2.14 6.78 6.25
C PRO A 42 -1.02 7.53 6.99
N PRO A 43 0.25 7.07 6.93
CA PRO A 43 1.38 7.74 7.59
C PRO A 43 1.44 9.25 7.31
N THR A 44 0.90 9.68 6.17
CA THR A 44 0.72 11.08 5.79
C THR A 44 -0.22 11.87 6.70
N GLU A 45 -1.33 11.29 7.16
CA GLU A 45 -2.27 11.94 8.08
C GLU A 45 -1.67 12.12 9.47
N LYS A 46 -0.83 11.16 9.93
CA LYS A 46 -0.06 11.31 11.17
C LYS A 46 1.01 12.39 11.06
N LEU A 47 1.72 12.46 9.94
CA LEU A 47 2.66 13.53 9.67
C LEU A 47 1.97 14.90 9.61
N GLN A 48 0.79 14.99 8.99
CA GLN A 48 -0.03 16.22 8.97
C GLN A 48 -0.50 16.62 10.37
N GLN A 49 -0.86 15.66 11.22
CA GLN A 49 -1.20 15.95 12.63
C GLN A 49 -0.01 16.54 13.40
N LEU A 50 1.20 15.99 13.20
CA LEU A 50 2.41 16.53 13.82
C LEU A 50 2.77 17.92 13.28
N GLU A 51 2.64 18.15 11.97
CA GLU A 51 2.84 19.47 11.36
C GLU A 51 1.83 20.51 11.88
N HIS A 52 0.59 20.09 12.14
CA HIS A 52 -0.39 20.95 12.76
C HIS A 52 -0.02 21.29 14.21
N LEU A 53 0.42 20.32 15.01
CA LEU A 53 0.90 20.56 16.38
C LEU A 53 2.12 21.50 16.41
N GLU A 54 3.01 21.40 15.43
CA GLU A 54 4.14 22.32 15.29
C GLU A 54 3.67 23.77 15.03
N LYS A 55 2.67 23.96 14.16
CA LYS A 55 2.06 25.26 13.92
C LYS A 55 1.39 25.82 15.18
N GLU A 56 0.67 24.98 15.93
CA GLU A 56 0.06 25.38 17.21
C GLU A 56 1.10 25.74 18.27
N LEU A 57 2.24 25.05 18.31
CA LEU A 57 3.35 25.40 19.19
C LEU A 57 3.95 26.76 18.82
N ALA A 58 4.15 27.03 17.53
CA ALA A 58 4.62 28.33 17.06
C ALA A 58 3.63 29.46 17.44
N ASN A 59 2.32 29.19 17.31
CA ASN A 59 1.26 30.11 17.73
C ASN A 59 1.28 30.35 19.25
N ALA A 60 1.52 29.33 20.06
CA ALA A 60 1.66 29.46 21.51
C ALA A 60 2.82 30.39 21.87
N VAL A 61 4.00 30.15 21.28
CA VAL A 61 5.20 30.99 21.51
C VAL A 61 4.95 32.42 21.05
N HIS A 62 4.26 32.62 19.93
CA HIS A 62 3.88 33.95 19.47
C HIS A 62 2.94 34.64 20.47
N ALA A 63 1.90 33.96 20.97
CA ALA A 63 0.99 34.51 21.98
C ALA A 63 1.73 34.91 23.27
N ALA A 64 2.68 34.08 23.75
CA ALA A 64 3.52 34.43 24.89
C ALA A 64 4.37 35.67 24.62
N SER A 65 4.96 35.76 23.43
CA SER A 65 5.75 36.93 23.02
C SER A 65 4.92 38.21 23.01
N GLN A 66 3.67 38.13 22.52
CA GLN A 66 2.74 39.26 22.52
C GLN A 66 2.32 39.67 23.94
N ALA A 67 2.14 38.71 24.85
CA ALA A 67 1.87 39.00 26.26
C ALA A 67 3.04 39.78 26.90
N ILE A 68 4.27 39.33 26.68
CA ILE A 68 5.48 40.01 27.19
C ILE A 68 5.62 41.40 26.57
N LEU A 69 5.41 41.54 25.26
CA LEU A 69 5.47 42.82 24.57
C LEU A 69 4.41 43.80 25.10
N GLU A 70 3.19 43.33 25.38
CA GLU A 70 2.14 44.15 25.99
C GLU A 70 2.55 44.66 27.37
N LEU A 71 3.14 43.78 28.20
CA LEU A 71 3.61 44.12 29.54
C LEU A 71 4.82 45.07 29.52
N SER A 72 5.58 45.11 28.42
CA SER A 72 6.75 45.99 28.27
C SER A 72 6.42 47.44 27.91
N LYS A 73 5.15 47.76 27.63
CA LYS A 73 4.72 49.13 27.30
C LYS A 73 4.73 50.04 28.54
N GLU A 74 4.90 51.35 28.31
CA GLU A 74 4.79 52.37 29.38
C GLU A 74 3.44 52.34 30.11
N LYS A 75 2.36 51.96 29.41
CA LYS A 75 1.03 51.77 29.97
C LYS A 75 0.42 50.44 29.49
N PRO A 76 0.68 49.32 30.19
CA PRO A 76 0.25 48.00 29.74
C PRO A 76 -1.26 47.82 29.89
N SER A 77 -1.87 47.16 28.90
CA SER A 77 -3.27 46.73 28.98
C SER A 77 -3.37 45.36 29.63
N LEU A 78 -3.76 45.32 30.92
CA LEU A 78 -3.89 44.06 31.67
C LEU A 78 -4.82 43.06 30.97
N LYS A 79 -5.95 43.54 30.44
CA LYS A 79 -6.93 42.72 29.75
C LYS A 79 -6.36 42.06 28.48
N GLN A 80 -5.50 42.76 27.74
CA GLN A 80 -4.82 42.18 26.57
C GLN A 80 -3.74 41.18 26.98
N ALA A 81 -2.93 41.51 27.99
CA ALA A 81 -1.93 40.60 28.51
C ALA A 81 -2.55 39.28 29.02
N GLU A 82 -3.68 39.36 29.73
CA GLU A 82 -4.46 38.20 30.17
C GLU A 82 -5.02 37.39 28.99
N THR A 83 -5.51 38.07 27.95
CA THR A 83 -6.01 37.40 26.74
C THR A 83 -4.90 36.60 26.05
N PHE A 84 -3.74 37.21 25.82
CA PHE A 84 -2.59 36.54 25.21
C PHE A 84 -2.07 35.38 26.08
N SER A 85 -2.05 35.56 27.40
CA SER A 85 -1.66 34.52 28.35
C SER A 85 -2.65 33.35 28.35
N SER A 86 -3.96 33.61 28.26
CA SER A 86 -4.99 32.57 28.15
C SER A 86 -4.85 31.80 26.84
N THR A 87 -4.59 32.49 25.73
CA THR A 87 -4.35 31.84 24.43
C THR A 87 -3.10 30.97 24.47
N PHE A 88 -2.00 31.44 25.08
CA PHE A 88 -0.79 30.65 25.29
C PHE A 88 -1.08 29.36 26.06
N LEU A 89 -1.74 29.45 27.21
CA LEU A 89 -2.05 28.29 28.05
C LEU A 89 -2.92 27.26 27.32
N LYS A 90 -3.97 27.70 26.64
CA LYS A 90 -4.86 26.80 25.87
C LYS A 90 -4.12 26.12 24.71
N SER A 91 -3.30 26.87 23.99
CA SER A 91 -2.51 26.34 22.88
C SER A 91 -1.49 25.33 23.38
N LEU A 92 -0.85 25.60 24.52
CA LEU A 92 0.13 24.70 25.14
C LEU A 92 -0.52 23.39 25.61
N GLU A 93 -1.69 23.47 26.26
CA GLU A 93 -2.48 22.30 26.67
C GLU A 93 -2.85 21.43 25.47
N ASN A 94 -3.26 22.04 24.36
CA ASN A 94 -3.57 21.31 23.12
C ASN A 94 -2.34 20.60 22.55
N VAL A 95 -1.19 21.28 22.53
CA VAL A 95 0.08 20.70 22.06
C VAL A 95 0.50 19.54 22.95
N GLU A 96 0.46 19.70 24.27
CA GLU A 96 0.84 18.67 25.24
C GLU A 96 -0.04 17.41 25.11
N ASN A 97 -1.36 17.61 25.03
CA ASN A 97 -2.31 16.51 24.83
C ASN A 97 -2.10 15.81 23.47
N GLY A 98 -1.83 16.58 22.42
CA GLY A 98 -1.55 16.05 21.08
C GLY A 98 -0.26 15.24 21.02
N LEU A 99 0.81 15.74 21.62
CA LEU A 99 2.09 15.03 21.70
C LEU A 99 1.99 13.77 22.57
N SER A 100 1.30 13.82 23.71
CA SER A 100 1.10 12.66 24.58
C SER A 100 0.39 11.50 23.86
N LYS A 101 -0.64 11.82 23.06
CA LYS A 101 -1.33 10.82 22.22
C LYS A 101 -0.39 10.23 21.16
N ASN A 102 0.43 11.05 20.52
CA ASN A 102 1.40 10.57 19.52
C ASN A 102 2.51 9.72 20.15
N ILE A 103 3.03 10.09 21.34
CA ILE A 103 4.01 9.30 22.08
C ILE A 103 3.41 7.96 22.48
N THR A 104 2.19 7.94 22.99
CA THR A 104 1.48 6.69 23.36
C THR A 104 1.29 5.80 22.13
N TYR A 105 0.86 6.38 21.01
CA TYR A 105 0.70 5.68 19.74
C TYR A 105 2.04 5.09 19.24
N LEU A 106 3.09 5.92 19.14
CA LEU A 106 4.43 5.48 18.72
C LEU A 106 4.96 4.38 19.63
N THR A 107 4.72 4.47 20.94
CA THR A 107 5.05 3.42 21.90
C THR A 107 4.28 2.13 21.59
N GLN A 108 2.98 2.20 21.34
CA GLN A 108 2.13 1.05 21.04
C GLN A 108 2.52 0.34 19.73
N VAL A 109 2.82 1.10 18.68
CA VAL A 109 3.26 0.53 17.39
C VAL A 109 4.70 0.04 17.42
N SER A 110 5.58 0.69 18.19
CA SER A 110 7.00 0.31 18.28
C SER A 110 7.26 -0.87 19.22
N THR A 111 6.40 -1.09 20.22
CA THR A 111 6.50 -2.21 21.16
C THR A 111 5.82 -3.50 20.69
N GLY A 112 5.33 -3.54 19.44
CA GLY A 112 4.86 -4.77 18.82
C GLY A 112 3.58 -5.34 19.42
N GLN A 113 2.75 -4.52 20.06
CA GLN A 113 1.40 -4.96 20.48
C GLN A 113 0.64 -5.46 19.23
N ALA A 114 0.09 -6.67 19.32
CA ALA A 114 -0.26 -7.57 18.20
C ALA A 114 -1.26 -7.02 17.15
N HIS A 115 -1.77 -5.80 17.31
CA HIS A 115 -2.87 -5.28 16.51
C HIS A 115 -2.48 -4.34 15.35
N GLU A 116 -1.23 -3.84 15.27
CA GLU A 116 -0.83 -2.92 14.17
C GLU A 116 0.40 -3.37 13.37
N GLY A 117 1.40 -4.00 14.00
CA GLY A 117 2.56 -4.57 13.29
C GLY A 117 2.21 -5.75 12.38
N SER A 118 1.19 -6.53 12.75
CA SER A 118 0.66 -7.66 11.95
C SER A 118 -0.15 -7.18 10.75
N SER A 119 -0.90 -6.08 10.89
CA SER A 119 -1.75 -5.53 9.83
C SER A 119 -0.92 -4.85 8.74
N TYR A 120 0.08 -4.02 9.11
CA TYR A 120 1.00 -3.45 8.12
C TYR A 120 1.79 -4.53 7.37
N ALA A 121 2.32 -5.53 8.09
CA ALA A 121 3.02 -6.64 7.46
C ALA A 121 2.11 -7.40 6.47
N SER A 122 0.86 -7.68 6.86
CA SER A 122 -0.13 -8.35 6.00
C SER A 122 -0.52 -7.49 4.78
N GLN A 123 -0.73 -6.19 4.97
CA GLN A 123 -1.04 -5.26 3.88
C GLN A 123 0.14 -5.12 2.91
N LYS A 124 1.37 -5.00 3.41
CA LYS A 124 2.57 -4.93 2.58
C LYS A 124 2.78 -6.23 1.82
N MET A 125 2.61 -7.38 2.48
CA MET A 125 2.69 -8.69 1.84
C MET A 125 1.67 -8.81 0.71
N MET A 126 0.41 -8.40 0.95
CA MET A 126 -0.65 -8.35 -0.05
C MET A 126 -0.29 -7.44 -1.23
N GLN A 127 0.19 -6.20 -0.97
CA GLN A 127 0.61 -5.28 -2.04
C GLN A 127 1.76 -5.85 -2.87
N MET A 128 2.75 -6.49 -2.23
CA MET A 128 3.85 -7.13 -2.94
C MET A 128 3.36 -8.35 -3.74
N ALA A 129 2.46 -9.16 -3.20
CA ALA A 129 1.84 -10.27 -3.90
C ALA A 129 1.08 -9.79 -5.15
N TRP A 130 0.35 -8.68 -5.03
CA TRP A 130 -0.36 -8.06 -6.15
C TRP A 130 0.58 -7.57 -7.25
N HIS A 131 1.66 -6.87 -6.89
CA HIS A 131 2.69 -6.45 -7.85
C HIS A 131 3.34 -7.65 -8.55
N ARG A 132 3.66 -8.71 -7.81
CA ARG A 132 4.20 -9.97 -8.38
C ARG A 132 3.22 -10.64 -9.33
N LEU A 133 1.93 -10.66 -8.99
CA LEU A 133 0.86 -11.19 -9.84
C LEU A 133 0.76 -10.39 -11.14
N LYS A 134 0.71 -9.05 -11.06
CA LYS A 134 0.66 -8.18 -12.23
C LYS A 134 1.87 -8.35 -13.15
N HIS A 135 3.07 -8.47 -12.58
CA HIS A 135 4.26 -8.76 -13.37
C HIS A 135 4.15 -10.11 -14.09
N SER A 136 3.70 -11.15 -13.38
CA SER A 136 3.52 -12.49 -13.95
C SER A 136 2.48 -12.48 -15.08
N GLN A 137 1.35 -11.77 -14.90
CA GLN A 137 0.33 -11.57 -15.94
C GLN A 137 0.90 -10.88 -17.18
N SER A 138 1.69 -9.82 -17.02
CA SER A 138 2.36 -9.12 -18.13
C SER A 138 3.29 -10.06 -18.91
N ARG A 139 4.09 -10.89 -18.22
CA ARG A 139 4.97 -11.87 -18.87
C ARG A 139 4.19 -12.95 -19.61
N LEU A 140 3.07 -13.44 -19.05
CA LEU A 140 2.22 -14.42 -19.72
C LEU A 140 1.58 -13.85 -20.99
N ASN A 141 1.07 -12.62 -20.93
CA ASN A 141 0.49 -11.96 -22.10
C ASN A 141 1.51 -11.77 -23.23
N GLU A 142 2.76 -11.46 -22.90
CA GLU A 142 3.84 -11.36 -23.89
C GLU A 142 4.15 -12.72 -24.54
N LEU A 143 4.26 -13.77 -23.73
CA LEU A 143 4.45 -15.13 -24.25
C LEU A 143 3.29 -15.59 -25.13
N GLU A 144 2.05 -15.22 -24.78
CA GLU A 144 0.88 -15.50 -25.61
C GLU A 144 0.95 -14.78 -26.97
N ARG A 145 1.39 -13.52 -27.01
CA ARG A 145 1.65 -12.80 -28.27
C ARG A 145 2.72 -13.49 -29.10
N LEU A 146 3.84 -13.87 -28.51
CA LEU A 146 4.93 -14.56 -29.22
C LEU A 146 4.49 -15.91 -29.77
N LYS A 147 3.74 -16.70 -28.99
CA LYS A 147 3.15 -17.96 -29.44
C LYS A 147 2.25 -17.75 -30.64
N ASN A 148 1.37 -16.75 -30.59
CA ASN A 148 0.46 -16.45 -31.70
C ASN A 148 1.21 -16.01 -32.96
N LYS A 149 2.27 -15.21 -32.81
CA LYS A 149 3.16 -14.82 -33.92
C LYS A 149 3.82 -16.03 -34.57
N HIS A 150 4.39 -16.94 -33.80
CA HIS A 150 5.00 -18.16 -34.34
C HIS A 150 3.99 -19.08 -35.03
N ILE A 151 2.76 -19.18 -34.51
CA ILE A 151 1.71 -19.95 -35.19
C ILE A 151 1.35 -19.31 -36.54
N GLN A 152 1.26 -17.98 -36.61
CA GLN A 152 1.02 -17.26 -37.86
C GLN A 152 2.18 -17.45 -38.87
N GLU A 153 3.42 -17.36 -38.41
CA GLU A 153 4.62 -17.59 -39.22
C GLU A 153 4.67 -19.03 -39.75
N ASN A 154 4.46 -20.03 -38.89
CA ASN A 154 4.44 -21.44 -39.28
C ASN A 154 3.30 -21.77 -40.25
N ASN A 155 2.11 -21.18 -40.05
CA ASN A 155 0.99 -21.35 -40.98
C ASN A 155 1.28 -20.69 -42.34
N SER A 156 2.05 -19.60 -42.38
CA SER A 156 2.49 -18.96 -43.62
C SER A 156 3.55 -19.78 -44.35
N LEU A 157 4.46 -20.43 -43.62
CA LEU A 157 5.49 -21.33 -44.19
C LEU A 157 4.90 -22.63 -44.76
N MET A 158 3.84 -23.18 -44.17
CA MET A 158 3.10 -24.33 -44.72
C MET A 158 2.25 -23.98 -45.95
N GLY A 159 2.02 -22.69 -46.24
CA GLY A 159 1.26 -22.21 -47.40
C GLY A 159 2.04 -22.15 -48.72
N LEU A 160 3.35 -22.45 -48.72
CA LEU A 160 4.22 -22.37 -49.90
C LEU A 160 4.64 -23.74 -50.47
N SER A 161 4.15 -24.87 -49.94
CA SER A 161 4.49 -26.21 -50.41
C SER A 161 3.41 -26.88 -51.27
N GLY A 162 2.69 -26.11 -52.09
CA GLY A 162 1.72 -26.66 -53.03
C GLY A 162 1.45 -25.72 -54.19
N ILE A 163 2.18 -25.93 -55.30
CA ILE A 163 1.73 -25.83 -56.71
C ILE A 163 2.99 -26.05 -57.57
N LYS A 164 3.11 -27.25 -58.14
CA LYS A 164 3.66 -27.53 -59.48
C LYS A 164 3.02 -28.82 -59.98
N THR A 165 1.80 -28.72 -60.47
CA THR A 165 1.35 -29.59 -61.55
C THR A 165 1.80 -28.91 -62.84
N GLU A 166 2.89 -29.41 -63.44
CA GLU A 166 3.21 -29.13 -64.84
C GLU A 166 2.17 -29.82 -65.73
N PRO A 167 1.57 -29.10 -66.70
CA PRO A 167 0.98 -29.69 -67.88
C PRO A 167 1.92 -29.51 -69.07
N GLN A 168 2.24 -30.58 -69.80
CA GLN A 168 2.70 -30.56 -71.20
C GLN A 168 2.76 -32.03 -71.66
N ASP A 169 1.77 -32.51 -72.39
CA ASP A 169 1.55 -32.38 -73.85
C ASP A 169 2.43 -33.32 -74.68
N GLN A 170 1.72 -34.22 -75.38
CA GLN A 170 2.07 -35.10 -76.51
C GLN A 170 2.90 -36.37 -76.24
#